data_AF-A0A2R5EN74-F1
#
_entry.id   AF-A0A2R5EN74-F1
#
_cell.length_a   1.000
_cell.length_b   1.000
_cell.length_c   1.000
_cell.angle_alpha   90.00
_cell.angle_beta   90.00
_cell.angle_gamma   90.00
#
_symmetry.space_group_name_H-M   'P 1'
#
loop_
_entity.id
_entity.type
_entity.pdbx_description
1 polymer ?
#
loop_
_entity_poly.entity_id
_entity_poly.type
_entity_poly.pdbx_seq_one_letter_code
_entity_poly.pdbx_strand_id
1 'polypeptide(L)'
;MGEAYDKVARSLKLPYPGGPHIDKLAAEAKAAIELPRAWLEEGSYDFSFSGLKSAVLAVINQTRMKGLELDEAALARGFQESVIEVLVTKSLRAASAYGVKQLLLCGGVAANRGLRAALATRCEAEGLPLLIPSGKLCTDNAAMIGAAAHLKLKRGMYSDLDLKADPGLSLEEWSPEIEDRTY
;
A
#
# COMPACT_ATOMS: atom_id res chain seq x y z
N MET A 1 5.21 2.71 0.26
CA MET A 1 4.92 1.61 -0.68
C MET A 1 5.00 2.08 -2.14
N GLY A 2 4.27 3.12 -2.57
CA GLY A 2 4.39 3.67 -3.93
C GLY A 2 5.84 4.00 -4.34
N GLU A 3 6.59 4.68 -3.47
CA GLU A 3 8.00 5.00 -3.72
C GLU A 3 8.89 3.75 -3.90
N ALA A 4 8.59 2.63 -3.23
CA ALA A 4 9.33 1.39 -3.40
C ALA A 4 9.09 0.79 -4.80
N TYR A 5 7.84 0.82 -5.27
CA TYR A 5 7.50 0.44 -6.65
C TYR A 5 8.21 1.33 -7.67
N ASP A 6 8.22 2.65 -7.47
CA ASP A 6 8.89 3.58 -8.38
C ASP A 6 10.41 3.34 -8.43
N LYS A 7 11.03 3.05 -7.28
CA LYS A 7 12.46 2.72 -7.21
C LYS A 7 12.78 1.42 -7.95
N VAL A 8 11.96 0.38 -7.78
CA VAL A 8 12.14 -0.90 -8.48
C VAL A 8 11.88 -0.77 -9.97
N ALA A 9 10.82 -0.06 -10.37
CA ALA A 9 10.52 0.25 -11.76
C ALA A 9 11.69 0.95 -12.45
N ARG A 10 12.28 1.95 -11.77
CA ARG A 10 13.47 2.64 -12.27
C ARG A 10 14.68 1.70 -12.44
N SER A 11 14.89 0.75 -11.54
CA SER A 11 15.95 -0.27 -11.67
C SER A 11 15.75 -1.19 -12.88
N LEU A 12 14.49 -1.41 -13.28
CA LEU A 12 14.08 -2.11 -14.48
C LEU A 12 13.93 -1.20 -15.71
N LYS A 13 14.34 0.08 -15.61
CA LYS A 13 14.22 1.09 -16.68
C LYS A 13 12.78 1.31 -17.18
N LEU A 14 11.78 1.10 -16.33
CA LEU A 14 10.37 1.34 -16.62
C LEU A 14 10.01 2.83 -16.43
N PRO A 15 8.94 3.34 -17.08
CA PRO A 15 8.50 4.73 -16.93
C PRO A 15 7.99 5.08 -15.53
N TYR A 16 7.97 6.38 -15.23
CA TYR A 16 7.36 6.93 -14.01
C TYR A 16 5.92 7.44 -14.30
N PRO A 17 4.94 7.22 -13.41
CA PRO A 17 5.03 6.48 -12.14
C PRO A 17 5.16 4.97 -12.39
N GLY A 18 6.01 4.31 -11.59
CA GLY A 18 6.43 2.93 -11.80
C GLY A 18 5.44 1.87 -11.32
N GLY A 19 4.60 2.22 -10.34
CA GLY A 19 3.57 1.33 -9.77
C GLY A 19 2.75 0.55 -10.81
N PRO A 20 2.06 1.22 -11.75
CA PRO A 20 1.28 0.56 -12.79
C PRO A 20 2.09 -0.35 -13.71
N HIS A 21 3.34 0.00 -14.02
CA HIS A 21 4.20 -0.80 -14.89
C HIS A 21 4.65 -2.09 -14.22
N ILE A 22 5.04 -2.03 -12.94
CA ILE A 22 5.35 -3.22 -12.15
C ILE A 22 4.11 -4.10 -12.00
N ASP A 23 2.93 -3.52 -11.75
CA ASP A 23 1.70 -4.30 -11.63
C ASP A 23 1.27 -4.98 -12.94
N LYS A 24 1.53 -4.34 -14.09
CA LYS A 24 1.32 -4.96 -15.39
C LYS A 24 2.29 -6.12 -15.62
N LEU A 25 3.57 -5.85 -15.40
CA LEU A 25 4.65 -6.80 -15.64
C LEU A 25 4.55 -8.04 -14.73
N ALA A 26 4.18 -7.85 -13.47
CA ALA A 26 3.90 -8.93 -12.52
C ALA A 26 2.74 -9.84 -12.95
N ALA A 27 1.68 -9.26 -13.54
CA ALA A 27 0.51 -10.01 -13.99
C ALA A 27 0.79 -10.88 -15.24
N GLU A 28 1.78 -10.50 -16.04
CA GLU A 28 2.21 -11.23 -17.25
C GLU A 28 3.23 -12.34 -16.93
N ALA A 29 3.74 -12.40 -15.70
CA ALA A 29 4.81 -13.29 -15.30
C ALA A 29 4.35 -14.75 -15.12
N LYS A 30 5.07 -15.68 -15.75
CA LYS A 30 4.83 -17.14 -15.64
C LYS A 30 5.36 -17.74 -14.33
N ALA A 31 6.38 -17.11 -13.76
CA ALA A 31 7.03 -17.51 -12.51
C ALA A 31 7.27 -16.27 -11.65
N ALA A 32 7.69 -16.47 -10.41
CA ALA A 32 8.10 -15.42 -9.50
C ALA A 32 9.52 -15.70 -9.01
N ILE A 33 10.36 -14.67 -8.95
CA ILE A 33 11.67 -14.77 -8.29
C ILE A 33 11.46 -14.57 -6.79
N GLU A 34 11.90 -15.52 -5.98
CA GLU A 34 11.77 -15.38 -4.53
C GLU A 34 12.61 -14.21 -4.01
N LEU A 35 11.96 -13.36 -3.21
CA LEU A 35 12.58 -12.22 -2.54
C LEU A 35 12.28 -12.27 -1.03
N PRO A 36 13.16 -11.68 -0.21
CA PRO A 36 12.99 -11.68 1.23
C PRO A 36 11.81 -10.79 1.64
N ARG A 37 11.02 -11.28 2.59
CA ARG A 37 9.94 -10.50 3.20
C ARG A 37 10.53 -9.68 4.35
N ALA A 38 10.26 -8.39 4.36
CA ALA A 38 10.72 -7.48 5.41
C ALA A 38 9.78 -7.54 6.63
N TRP A 39 9.79 -8.68 7.31
CA TRP A 39 9.22 -8.81 8.63
C TRP A 39 10.17 -8.06 9.59
N LEU A 40 9.75 -6.89 10.08
CA LEU A 40 10.43 -6.18 11.17
C LEU A 40 10.36 -7.00 12.46
N GLU A 41 10.48 -6.36 13.62
CA GLU A 41 10.34 -7.04 14.92
C GLU A 41 9.02 -7.81 15.04
N GLU A 42 9.05 -8.90 15.80
CA GLU A 42 7.88 -9.73 16.06
C GLU A 42 6.76 -8.87 16.67
N GLY A 43 5.53 -9.02 16.16
CA GLY A 43 4.39 -8.20 16.57
C GLY A 43 4.34 -6.78 15.99
N SER A 44 5.42 -6.22 15.42
CA SER A 44 5.42 -4.85 14.87
C SER A 44 4.45 -4.70 13.69
N TYR A 45 3.66 -3.63 13.70
CA TYR A 45 2.80 -3.23 12.57
C TYR A 45 3.49 -2.28 11.58
N ASP A 46 4.73 -1.88 11.85
CA ASP A 46 5.48 -0.97 10.98
C ASP A 46 5.89 -1.64 9.68
N PHE A 47 6.16 -0.83 8.65
CA PHE A 47 6.58 -1.34 7.34
C PHE A 47 7.99 -0.86 6.98
N SER A 48 8.79 -1.74 6.39
CA SER A 48 10.07 -1.37 5.77
C SER A 48 10.20 -2.06 4.43
N PHE A 49 10.63 -1.29 3.41
CA PHE A 49 10.83 -1.80 2.05
C PHE A 49 12.24 -1.50 1.52
N SER A 50 13.13 -0.93 2.36
CA SER A 50 14.49 -0.55 1.96
C SER A 50 15.36 -1.77 1.64
N GLY A 51 15.31 -2.82 2.48
CA GLY A 51 16.04 -4.07 2.24
C GLY A 51 15.57 -4.81 0.97
N LEU A 52 14.27 -4.73 0.67
CA LEU A 52 13.70 -5.37 -0.51
C LEU A 52 14.22 -4.75 -1.82
N LYS A 53 14.42 -3.43 -1.86
CA LYS A 53 15.08 -2.76 -2.98
C LYS A 53 16.49 -3.31 -3.21
N SER A 54 17.26 -3.47 -2.14
CA SER A 54 18.63 -4.01 -2.23
C SER A 54 18.63 -5.44 -2.74
N ALA A 55 17.68 -6.28 -2.31
CA ALA A 55 17.52 -7.64 -2.80
C ALA A 55 17.19 -7.67 -4.30
N VAL A 56 16.27 -6.82 -4.76
CA VAL A 56 15.95 -6.67 -6.20
C VAL A 56 17.20 -6.29 -7.00
N LEU A 57 17.95 -5.27 -6.55
CA LEU A 57 19.19 -4.86 -7.21
C LEU A 57 20.24 -5.97 -7.24
N ALA A 58 20.34 -6.77 -6.18
CA ALA A 58 21.25 -7.90 -6.12
C ALA A 58 20.89 -8.94 -7.19
N VAL A 59 19.60 -9.29 -7.36
CA VAL A 59 19.16 -10.21 -8.41
C VAL A 59 19.52 -9.68 -9.80
N ILE A 60 19.23 -8.40 -10.07
CA ILE A 60 19.55 -7.76 -11.36
C ILE A 60 21.06 -7.85 -11.65
N ASN A 61 21.88 -7.46 -10.68
CA ASN A 61 23.33 -7.41 -10.86
C ASN A 61 23.93 -8.81 -11.01
N GLN A 62 23.54 -9.77 -10.16
CA GLN A 62 24.04 -11.14 -10.22
C GLN A 62 23.67 -11.83 -11.53
N THR A 63 22.46 -11.61 -12.04
CA THR A 63 22.01 -12.18 -13.32
C THR A 63 22.84 -11.63 -14.47
N ARG A 64 23.06 -10.31 -14.51
CA ARG A 64 23.90 -9.65 -15.53
C ARG A 64 25.36 -10.07 -15.44
N MET A 65 25.92 -10.20 -14.24
CA MET A 65 27.30 -10.66 -14.05
C MET A 65 27.53 -12.09 -14.55
N LYS A 66 26.49 -12.92 -14.53
CA LYS A 66 26.52 -14.28 -15.09
C LYS A 66 26.30 -14.31 -16.60
N GLY A 67 26.10 -13.15 -17.25
CA GLY A 67 25.79 -13.07 -18.68
C GLY A 67 24.41 -13.64 -19.04
N LEU A 68 23.50 -13.73 -18.07
CA LEU A 68 22.15 -14.24 -18.27
C LEU A 68 21.17 -13.09 -18.56
N GLU A 69 20.14 -13.39 -19.35
CA GLU A 69 18.99 -12.50 -19.53
C GLU A 69 18.13 -12.48 -18.27
N LEU A 70 17.71 -11.28 -17.85
CA LEU A 70 16.86 -11.10 -16.69
C LEU A 70 15.39 -11.30 -17.08
N ASP A 71 14.71 -12.22 -16.40
CA ASP A 71 13.25 -12.29 -16.44
C ASP A 71 12.66 -11.16 -15.57
N GLU A 72 12.47 -9.99 -16.20
CA GLU A 72 11.93 -8.81 -15.53
C GLU A 72 10.50 -9.03 -15.02
N ALA A 73 9.72 -9.87 -15.71
CA ALA A 73 8.36 -10.25 -15.31
C ALA A 73 8.38 -11.04 -14.00
N ALA A 74 9.22 -12.08 -13.95
CA ALA A 74 9.35 -12.89 -12.73
C ALA A 74 9.90 -12.09 -11.56
N LEU A 75 10.83 -11.15 -11.79
CA LEU A 75 11.34 -10.26 -10.75
C LEU A 75 10.26 -9.29 -10.24
N ALA A 76 9.49 -8.68 -11.15
CA ALA A 76 8.39 -7.78 -10.79
C ALA A 76 7.31 -8.52 -9.97
N ARG A 77 6.97 -9.75 -10.36
CA ARG A 77 6.03 -10.61 -9.62
C ARG A 77 6.56 -10.97 -8.24
N GLY A 78 7.81 -11.43 -8.15
CA GLY A 78 8.45 -11.72 -6.87
C GLY A 78 8.48 -10.54 -5.91
N PHE A 79 8.78 -9.34 -6.44
CA PHE A 79 8.75 -8.11 -5.66
C PHE A 79 7.34 -7.78 -5.17
N GLN A 80 6.36 -7.84 -6.06
CA GLN A 80 4.97 -7.57 -5.73
C GLN A 80 4.44 -8.55 -4.68
N GLU A 81 4.68 -9.86 -4.84
CA GLU A 81 4.28 -10.89 -3.89
C GLU A 81 4.90 -10.64 -2.51
N SER A 82 6.19 -10.33 -2.44
CA SER A 82 6.87 -10.02 -1.18
C SER A 82 6.28 -8.80 -0.46
N VAL A 83 5.84 -7.76 -1.19
CA VAL A 83 5.21 -6.58 -0.59
C VAL A 83 3.79 -6.90 -0.12
N ILE A 84 3.00 -7.55 -0.97
CA ILE A 84 1.59 -7.88 -0.70
C ILE A 84 1.49 -8.80 0.52
N GLU A 85 2.33 -9.83 0.62
CA GLU A 85 2.29 -10.79 1.71
C GLU A 85 2.43 -10.10 3.07
N VAL A 86 3.36 -9.15 3.19
CA VAL A 86 3.57 -8.38 4.42
C VAL A 86 2.39 -7.45 4.70
N LEU A 87 1.89 -6.74 3.68
CA LEU A 87 0.74 -5.83 3.83
C LEU A 87 -0.51 -6.57 4.29
N VAL A 88 -0.86 -7.66 3.61
CA VAL A 88 -2.08 -8.43 3.88
C VAL A 88 -2.01 -9.06 5.25
N THR A 89 -0.88 -9.69 5.59
CA THR A 89 -0.70 -10.36 6.88
C THR A 89 -0.77 -9.37 8.04
N LYS A 90 -0.07 -8.23 7.95
CA LYS A 90 -0.12 -7.21 9.01
C LYS A 90 -1.50 -6.55 9.11
N SER A 91 -2.18 -6.30 7.99
CA SER A 91 -3.53 -5.71 7.97
C SER A 91 -4.55 -6.61 8.65
N LEU A 92 -4.56 -7.91 8.36
CA LEU A 92 -5.49 -8.86 8.99
C LEU A 92 -5.16 -9.10 10.45
N ARG A 93 -3.87 -9.17 10.80
CA ARG A 93 -3.44 -9.28 12.20
C ARG A 93 -3.93 -8.07 13.00
N ALA A 94 -3.77 -6.86 12.46
CA ALA A 94 -4.30 -5.65 13.09
C ALA A 94 -5.83 -5.70 13.19
N ALA A 95 -6.52 -6.08 12.11
CA ALA A 95 -7.98 -6.18 12.10
C ALA A 95 -8.51 -7.11 13.21
N SER A 96 -7.88 -8.27 13.37
CA SER A 96 -8.20 -9.22 14.45
C SER A 96 -7.87 -8.66 15.83
N ALA A 97 -6.66 -8.11 16.03
CA ALA A 97 -6.21 -7.59 17.32
C ALA A 97 -7.07 -6.43 17.84
N TYR A 98 -7.57 -5.58 16.95
CA TYR A 98 -8.42 -4.45 17.30
C TYR A 98 -9.93 -4.74 17.19
N GLY A 99 -10.33 -5.96 16.79
CA GLY A 99 -11.72 -6.36 16.65
C GLY A 99 -12.53 -5.47 15.69
N VAL A 100 -11.90 -5.03 14.59
CA VAL A 100 -12.55 -4.11 13.65
C VAL A 100 -13.64 -4.84 12.85
N LYS A 101 -14.70 -4.11 12.49
CA LYS A 101 -15.83 -4.67 11.75
C LYS A 101 -15.59 -4.79 10.24
N GLN A 102 -14.57 -4.10 9.72
CA GLN A 102 -14.28 -4.02 8.29
C GLN A 102 -12.85 -3.50 8.06
N LEU A 103 -12.31 -3.80 6.89
CA LEU A 103 -11.04 -3.27 6.40
C LEU A 103 -11.26 -2.33 5.21
N LEU A 104 -10.59 -1.17 5.20
CA LEU A 104 -10.64 -0.20 4.11
C LEU A 104 -9.28 -0.13 3.42
N LEU A 105 -9.24 -0.31 2.10
CA LEU A 105 -8.05 -0.10 1.28
C LEU A 105 -8.18 1.22 0.51
N CYS A 106 -7.33 2.20 0.83
CA CYS A 106 -7.31 3.52 0.19
C CYS A 106 -5.87 3.97 -0.19
N GLY A 107 -5.75 5.13 -0.83
CA GLY A 107 -4.49 5.68 -1.34
C GLY A 107 -4.10 5.15 -2.72
N GLY A 108 -3.09 5.74 -3.36
CA GLY A 108 -2.69 5.40 -4.73
C GLY A 108 -2.26 3.94 -4.93
N VAL A 109 -1.81 3.29 -3.85
CA VAL A 109 -1.44 1.88 -3.79
C VAL A 109 -2.66 0.96 -3.92
N ALA A 110 -3.85 1.44 -3.54
CA ALA A 110 -5.09 0.72 -3.73
C ALA A 110 -5.39 0.44 -5.21
N ALA A 111 -4.69 1.06 -6.17
CA ALA A 111 -4.83 0.73 -7.59
C ALA A 111 -4.13 -0.58 -7.99
N ASN A 112 -3.24 -1.13 -7.15
CA ASN A 112 -2.51 -2.36 -7.44
C ASN A 112 -3.46 -3.57 -7.46
N ARG A 113 -3.52 -4.26 -8.61
CA ARG A 113 -4.47 -5.36 -8.82
C ARG A 113 -4.15 -6.58 -7.97
N GLY A 114 -2.86 -6.91 -7.83
CA GLY A 114 -2.41 -8.01 -6.97
C GLY A 114 -2.84 -7.81 -5.52
N LEU A 115 -2.64 -6.62 -4.97
CA LEU A 115 -3.00 -6.29 -3.58
C LEU A 115 -4.52 -6.35 -3.37
N ARG A 116 -5.31 -5.80 -4.30
CA ARG A 116 -6.77 -5.89 -4.26
C ARG A 116 -7.24 -7.34 -4.21
N ALA A 117 -6.71 -8.18 -5.10
CA ALA A 117 -7.09 -9.59 -5.18
C ALA A 117 -6.70 -10.34 -3.90
N ALA A 118 -5.47 -10.15 -3.41
CA ALA A 118 -4.98 -10.82 -2.21
C ALA A 118 -5.77 -10.41 -0.96
N LEU A 119 -6.08 -9.12 -0.79
CA LEU A 119 -6.93 -8.66 0.31
C LEU A 119 -8.36 -9.19 0.17
N ALA A 120 -8.95 -9.17 -1.03
CA ALA A 120 -10.31 -9.66 -1.23
C ALA A 120 -10.44 -11.14 -0.82
N THR A 121 -9.56 -11.99 -1.33
CA THR A 121 -9.53 -13.42 -0.99
C THR A 121 -9.32 -13.65 0.51
N ARG A 122 -8.37 -12.94 1.12
CA ARG A 122 -8.06 -13.16 2.54
C ARG A 122 -9.11 -12.59 3.48
N CYS A 123 -9.68 -11.45 3.15
CA CYS A 123 -10.77 -10.85 3.94
C CYS A 123 -12.04 -11.71 3.85
N GLU A 124 -12.36 -12.26 2.67
CA GLU A 124 -13.46 -13.20 2.50
C GLU A 124 -13.29 -14.47 3.36
N ALA A 125 -12.07 -15.05 3.36
CA ALA A 125 -11.77 -16.22 4.19
C ALA A 125 -11.91 -15.97 5.71
N GLU A 126 -11.68 -14.73 6.16
CA GLU A 126 -11.78 -14.32 7.57
C GLU A 126 -13.18 -13.75 7.90
N GLY A 127 -14.11 -13.70 6.93
CA GLY A 127 -15.43 -13.08 7.11
C GLY A 127 -15.37 -11.57 7.39
N LEU A 128 -14.29 -10.90 7.02
CA LEU A 128 -14.07 -9.47 7.24
C LEU A 128 -14.50 -8.68 6.00
N PRO A 129 -15.50 -7.78 6.07
CA PRO A 129 -15.86 -6.91 4.95
C PRO A 129 -14.68 -6.06 4.47
N LEU A 130 -14.36 -6.13 3.18
CA LEU A 130 -13.34 -5.29 2.54
C LEU A 130 -14.01 -4.18 1.73
N LEU A 131 -13.69 -2.94 2.05
CA LEU A 131 -14.12 -1.75 1.32
C LEU A 131 -12.95 -1.21 0.50
N ILE A 132 -13.18 -1.01 -0.80
CA ILE A 132 -12.21 -0.38 -1.70
C ILE A 132 -12.95 0.69 -2.50
N PRO A 133 -12.63 1.98 -2.35
CA PRO A 133 -13.23 3.02 -3.16
C PRO A 133 -12.99 2.80 -4.66
N SER A 134 -13.82 3.43 -5.49
CA SER A 134 -13.56 3.47 -6.94
C SER A 134 -12.18 4.08 -7.22
N GLY A 135 -11.50 3.65 -8.29
CA GLY A 135 -10.12 4.07 -8.56
C GLY A 135 -9.94 5.59 -8.61
N LYS A 136 -10.95 6.34 -9.11
CA LYS A 136 -10.95 7.81 -9.18
C LYS A 136 -10.96 8.48 -7.79
N LEU A 137 -11.41 7.77 -6.76
CA LEU A 137 -11.47 8.25 -5.38
C LEU A 137 -10.30 7.74 -4.52
N CYS A 138 -9.49 6.81 -5.02
CA CYS A 138 -8.31 6.30 -4.31
C CYS A 138 -7.11 7.25 -4.41
N THR A 139 -7.02 8.07 -5.45
CA THR A 139 -5.99 9.11 -5.63
C THR A 139 -6.44 10.44 -5.06
N ASP A 140 -5.50 11.33 -4.75
CA ASP A 140 -5.79 12.64 -4.18
C ASP A 140 -6.79 13.44 -5.03
N ASN A 141 -7.86 13.90 -4.39
CA ASN A 141 -8.92 14.64 -5.07
C ASN A 141 -9.66 15.58 -4.10
N ALA A 142 -10.26 16.66 -4.61
CA ALA A 142 -10.97 17.63 -3.77
C ALA A 142 -12.26 17.06 -3.14
N ALA A 143 -12.84 15.98 -3.69
CA ALA A 143 -14.06 15.40 -3.15
C ALA A 143 -13.83 14.77 -1.77
N MET A 144 -12.66 14.16 -1.53
CA MET A 144 -12.30 13.62 -0.20
C MET A 144 -12.15 14.75 0.84
N ILE A 145 -11.64 15.91 0.43
CA ILE A 145 -11.51 17.09 1.29
C ILE A 145 -12.89 17.65 1.64
N GLY A 146 -13.78 17.77 0.65
CA GLY A 146 -15.16 18.19 0.88
C GLY A 146 -15.93 17.25 1.81
N ALA A 147 -15.76 15.94 1.64
CA ALA A 147 -16.38 14.94 2.52
C ALA A 147 -15.87 15.05 3.96
N ALA A 148 -14.56 15.19 4.15
CA ALA A 148 -13.94 15.42 5.45
C ALA A 148 -14.44 16.73 6.12
N ALA A 149 -14.47 17.83 5.36
CA ALA A 149 -14.94 19.12 5.84
C ALA A 149 -16.42 19.09 6.25
N HIS A 150 -17.26 18.40 5.49
CA HIS A 150 -18.68 18.21 5.82
C HIS A 150 -18.88 17.48 7.16
N LEU A 151 -18.06 16.47 7.45
CA LEU A 151 -18.10 15.77 8.73
C LEU A 151 -17.71 16.69 9.90
N LYS A 152 -16.69 17.55 9.71
CA LYS A 152 -16.28 18.55 10.72
C LYS A 152 -17.34 19.63 10.92
N LEU A 153 -17.93 20.13 9.83
CA LEU A 153 -19.02 21.11 9.86
C LEU A 153 -20.22 20.57 10.67
N LYS A 154 -20.62 19.32 10.43
CA LYS A 154 -21.71 18.67 11.18
C LYS A 154 -21.45 18.55 12.68
N ARG A 155 -20.18 18.55 13.10
CA ARG A 155 -19.74 18.50 14.50
C ARG A 155 -19.45 19.88 15.08
N GLY A 156 -19.71 20.96 14.33
CA GLY A 156 -19.40 22.33 14.77
C GLY A 156 -17.90 22.60 14.91
N MET A 157 -17.04 21.81 14.24
CA MET A 157 -15.60 22.01 14.26
C MET A 157 -15.20 22.97 13.13
N TYR A 158 -14.76 24.17 13.50
CA TYR A 158 -14.30 25.20 12.59
C TYR A 158 -12.81 25.48 12.79
N SER A 159 -12.20 26.14 11.81
CA SER A 159 -10.83 26.64 11.89
C SER A 159 -10.84 28.16 11.76
N ASP A 160 -9.93 28.82 12.47
CA ASP A 160 -9.78 30.27 12.42
C ASP A 160 -9.22 30.74 11.06
N LEU A 161 -9.45 32.01 10.75
CA LEU A 161 -9.04 32.62 9.48
C LEU A 161 -7.50 32.74 9.32
N ASP A 162 -6.74 32.59 10.41
CA ASP A 162 -5.28 32.61 10.42
C ASP A 162 -4.66 31.21 10.31
N LEU A 163 -5.46 30.18 10.00
CA LEU A 163 -5.00 28.81 9.78
C LEU A 163 -3.84 28.76 8.78
N LYS A 164 -2.76 28.08 9.18
CA LYS A 164 -1.56 27.92 8.37
C LYS A 164 -1.46 26.48 7.87
N ALA A 165 -0.79 26.32 6.74
CA ALA A 165 -0.41 25.00 6.26
C ALA A 165 0.65 24.41 7.20
N ASP A 166 0.42 23.19 7.67
CA ASP A 166 1.38 22.41 8.43
C ASP A 166 1.76 21.15 7.63
N PRO A 167 2.98 21.07 7.08
CA PRO A 167 3.44 19.91 6.32
C PRO A 167 3.69 18.68 7.21
N GLY A 168 3.78 18.84 8.52
CA GLY A 168 3.98 17.78 9.51
C GLY A 168 2.70 17.37 10.25
N LEU A 169 1.54 17.87 9.82
CA LEU A 169 0.27 17.67 10.50
C LEU A 169 -0.01 16.17 10.74
N SER A 170 -0.17 15.79 12.01
CA SER A 170 -0.50 14.42 12.37
C SER A 170 -1.96 14.11 12.06
N LEU A 171 -2.20 12.94 11.44
CA LEU A 171 -3.56 12.46 11.22
C LEU A 171 -4.27 12.10 12.54
N GLU A 172 -3.51 11.69 13.55
CA GLU A 172 -4.04 11.38 14.89
C GLU A 172 -4.56 12.65 15.56
N GLU A 173 -3.80 13.74 15.50
CA GLU A 173 -4.20 15.05 16.02
C GLU A 173 -5.35 15.65 15.21
N TRP A 174 -5.42 15.35 13.91
CA TRP A 174 -6.50 15.85 13.05
C TRP A 174 -7.83 15.12 13.26
N SER A 175 -7.77 13.86 13.73
CA SER A 175 -8.93 12.99 13.90
C SER A 175 -9.75 13.45 15.12
N PRO A 176 -11.05 13.70 14.96
CA PRO A 176 -11.90 14.03 16.10
C PRO A 176 -11.94 12.85 17.07
N GLU A 177 -11.93 13.14 18.38
CA GLU A 177 -12.15 12.11 19.40
C GLU A 177 -13.46 11.39 19.10
N ILE A 178 -13.39 10.07 18.91
CA ILE A 178 -14.56 9.25 18.63
C ILE A 178 -15.24 8.98 19.97
N GLU A 179 -15.95 9.97 20.51
CA GLU A 179 -16.91 9.80 21.61
C GLU A 179 -18.22 9.15 21.12
N ASP A 180 -18.15 8.08 20.33
CA ASP A 180 -19.23 7.07 20.31
C ASP A 180 -18.86 5.89 19.40
N ARG A 181 -18.92 4.67 19.94
CA ARG A 181 -18.73 3.42 19.17
C ARG A 181 -20.02 2.98 18.48
N THR A 182 -20.80 3.92 17.95
CA THR A 182 -22.06 3.66 17.25
C THR A 182 -21.93 3.84 15.74
N TYR A 183 -21.01 3.10 15.13
CA TYR A 183 -21.08 2.68 13.72
C TYR A 183 -20.57 1.24 13.60
#